data_AF-A0A075WBQ0-F1
#
_entry.id   AF-A0A075WBQ0-F1
#
_cell.length_a   1.000
_cell.length_b   1.000
_cell.length_c   1.000
_cell.angle_alpha   90.00
_cell.angle_beta   90.00
_cell.angle_gamma   90.00
#
_symmetry.space_group_name_H-M   'P 1'
#
loop_
_entity.id
_entity.type
_entity.pdbx_description
1 polymer ?
#
loop_
_entity_poly.entity_id
_entity_poly.type
_entity_poly.pdbx_seq_one_letter_code
_entity_poly.pdbx_strand_id
1 'polypeptide(L)' 'MEDRILGLSSVTQKYQVTLTKDVRDVLGVKPGDKVVFVQKGDAVIVKKA' A
#
# COMPACT_ATOMS: atom_id res chain seq x y z
N MET A 1 -3.60 -1.99 19.14
CA MET A 1 -3.98 -1.09 18.02
C MET A 1 -5.02 -1.85 17.24
N GLU A 2 -6.19 -1.27 17.06
CA GLU A 2 -7.22 -1.85 16.21
C GLU A 2 -6.83 -1.67 14.74
N ASP A 3 -7.02 -2.73 13.96
CA ASP A 3 -6.81 -2.68 12.52
C ASP A 3 -7.92 -1.85 11.89
N ARG A 4 -7.53 -0.89 11.03
CA ARG A 4 -8.44 -0.06 10.26
C ARG A 4 -8.24 -0.32 8.77
N ILE A 5 -9.33 -0.62 8.08
CA ILE A 5 -9.35 -0.71 6.62
C ILE A 5 -9.25 0.72 6.04
N LEU A 6 -8.20 0.98 5.27
CA LEU A 6 -7.97 2.27 4.58
C LEU A 6 -8.51 2.27 3.14
N GLY A 7 -8.82 1.11 2.58
CA GLY A 7 -9.35 1.01 1.23
C GLY A 7 -9.39 -0.43 0.73
N LEU A 8 -10.11 -0.61 -0.37
CA LEU A 8 -10.18 -1.86 -1.13
C LEU A 8 -9.67 -1.58 -2.55
N SER A 9 -8.92 -2.51 -3.12
CA SER A 9 -8.49 -2.44 -4.52
C SER A 9 -8.41 -3.84 -5.10
N SER A 10 -8.76 -3.97 -6.38
CA SER A 10 -8.55 -5.21 -7.13
C SER A 10 -7.12 -5.27 -7.65
N VAL A 11 -6.62 -6.50 -7.80
CA VAL A 11 -5.35 -6.78 -8.48
C VAL A 11 -5.61 -6.78 -9.99
N THR A 12 -4.84 -6.00 -10.75
CA THR A 12 -4.97 -5.97 -12.22
C THR A 12 -4.33 -7.19 -12.87
N GLN A 13 -4.55 -7.40 -14.17
CA GLN A 13 -3.88 -8.46 -14.95
C GLN A 13 -2.35 -8.33 -14.96
N LYS A 14 -1.81 -7.13 -14.68
CA LYS A 14 -0.37 -6.87 -14.55
C LYS A 14 0.12 -6.97 -13.11
N TYR A 15 -0.68 -7.56 -12.22
CA TYR A 15 -0.38 -7.70 -10.79
C TYR A 15 -0.15 -6.37 -10.05
N GLN A 16 -0.75 -5.29 -10.55
CA GLN A 16 -0.69 -3.98 -9.91
C GLN A 16 -1.89 -3.81 -8.97
N VAL A 17 -1.68 -3.06 -7.89
CA VAL A 17 -2.75 -2.57 -7.02
C VAL A 17 -2.72 -1.06 -6.98
N THR A 18 -3.89 -0.44 -6.91
CA THR A 18 -3.98 1.02 -6.77
C THR A 18 -3.78 1.40 -5.31
N LEU A 19 -2.85 2.31 -5.02
CA LEU A 19 -2.83 2.99 -3.72
C LEU A 19 -4.00 3.98 -3.71
N THR A 20 -5.10 3.68 -3.02
CA THR A 20 -6.25 4.58 -2.87
C THR A 20 -5.83 5.91 -2.26
N LYS A 21 -6.66 6.95 -2.37
CA LYS A 21 -6.35 8.28 -1.83
C LYS A 21 -5.91 8.20 -0.36
N ASP A 22 -6.73 7.55 0.47
CA ASP A 22 -6.45 7.41 1.91
C ASP A 22 -5.15 6.67 2.19
N VAL A 23 -4.82 5.63 1.42
CA VAL A 23 -3.54 4.91 1.55
C VAL A 23 -2.36 5.80 1.14
N ARG A 24 -2.47 6.58 0.05
CA ARG A 24 -1.41 7.51 -0.37
C ARG A 24 -1.19 8.62 0.65
N ASP A 25 -2.27 9.15 1.21
CA ASP A 25 -2.23 10.22 2.21
C ASP A 25 -1.53 9.72 3.49
N VAL A 26 -1.86 8.50 3.95
CA VAL A 26 -1.17 7.85 5.08
C VAL A 26 0.30 7.55 4.79
N LEU A 27 0.63 7.10 3.57
CA LEU A 27 2.01 6.79 3.19
C LEU A 27 2.85 8.03 2.83
N GLY A 28 2.23 9.19 2.58
CA GLY A 28 2.91 10.42 2.17
C GLY A 28 3.67 10.29 0.83
N VAL A 29 3.11 9.52 -0.11
CA VAL A 29 3.74 9.24 -1.42
C VAL A 29 3.17 10.12 -2.54
N LYS A 30 4.02 10.51 -3.48
CA LYS A 30 3.66 11.22 -4.72
C LYS A 30 4.09 10.42 -5.96
N PRO A 31 3.58 10.74 -7.16
CA PRO A 31 4.06 10.11 -8.40
C PRO A 31 5.59 10.19 -8.51
N GLY A 32 6.23 9.05 -8.81
CA GLY A 32 7.68 8.92 -8.89
C GLY A 32 8.37 8.48 -7.59
N ASP A 33 7.71 8.57 -6.43
CA ASP A 33 8.23 7.99 -5.20
C ASP A 33 8.27 6.47 -5.27
N LYS A 34 9.23 5.87 -4.55
CA LYS A 34 9.35 4.42 -4.42
C LYS A 34 8.72 3.96 -3.10
N VAL A 35 8.18 2.74 -3.12
CA VAL A 35 7.74 2.02 -1.92
C VAL A 35 8.50 0.70 -1.82
N VAL A 36 8.67 0.21 -0.60
CA VAL A 36 9.25 -1.09 -0.29
C VAL A 36 8.17 -2.00 0.29
N PHE A 37 8.23 -3.28 -0.09
CA PHE A 37 7.39 -4.34 0.44
C PHE A 37 8.23 -5.16 1.44
N VAL A 38 7.75 -5.28 2.67
CA VAL A 38 8.42 -6.01 3.74
C VAL A 38 7.50 -7.13 4.21
N GLN A 39 7.97 -8.37 4.15
CA GLN A 39 7.26 -9.51 4.71
C GLN A 39 7.48 -9.54 6.24
N LYS A 40 6.38 -9.60 7.01
CA LYS A 40 6.39 -9.77 8.46
C LYS A 40 5.41 -10.87 8.83
N GLY A 41 5.91 -12.10 8.95
CA GLY A 41 5.07 -13.29 9.13
C GLY A 41 4.24 -13.56 7.87
N ASP A 42 2.92 -13.59 8.04
CA ASP A 42 1.91 -13.79 6.99
C ASP A 42 1.47 -12.48 6.32
N ALA A 43 1.85 -11.32 6.88
CA ALA A 43 1.50 -10.01 6.34
C ALA A 43 2.60 -9.42 5.45
N VAL A 44 2.19 -8.67 4.41
CA VAL A 44 3.06 -7.81 3.63
C VAL A 44 2.80 -6.36 3.99
N ILE A 45 3.84 -5.66 4.45
CA ILE A 45 3.79 -4.25 4.83
C ILE A 45 4.35 -3.42 3.68
N VAL A 46 3.62 -2.38 3.28
CA VAL A 46 4.08 -1.38 2.30
C VAL A 46 4.53 -0.13 3.04
N LYS A 47 5.70 0.41 2.70
CA LYS A 47 6.23 1.67 3.25
C LYS A 47 6.88 2.50 2.15
N LYS A 48 6.92 3.82 2.34
CA LYS A 48 7.76 4.69 1.51
C LYS A 48 9.24 4.32 1.72
N ALA A 49 9.99 4.24 0.62
CA ALA A 49 11.44 3.96 0.62
C ALA A 49 12.27 5.19 0.97
#